data_AF-A0A7C6U5Z3-F1
#
_entry.id   AF-A0A7C6U5Z3-F1
#
_cell.length_a   1.000
_cell.length_b   1.000
_cell.length_c   1.000
_cell.angle_alpha   90.00
_cell.angle_beta   90.00
_cell.angle_gamma   90.00
#
_symmetry.space_group_name_H-M   'P 1'
#
loop_
_entity.id
_entity.type
_entity.pdbx_description
1 polymer ?
#
loop_
_entity_poly.entity_id
_entity_poly.type
_entity_poly.pdbx_seq_one_letter_code
_entity_poly.pdbx_strand_id
1 'polypeptide(L)'
;FQGMKENHLFLTSSRDYVIAGLMAMTESDSTYTLRKAENYYQSLKKKVSINLLTTYILTFNEEPFNLENKLLKINNKLNEKDIKLQKRHVTPALGLLTLIPAEIDEIVKNVEYVYEQLRKYKMFNNLLISKREVQFYSAIIVAWSYLVSEVENSSSDRFKNLITAILVVSVITMAMEYNSSNYV
;
A
#
# COMPACT_ATOMS: atom_id res chain seq x y z
N PHE A 1 17.27 -5.90 -6.64
CA PHE A 1 18.06 -5.13 -5.65
C PHE A 1 19.12 -4.26 -6.32
N GLN A 2 20.05 -4.80 -7.12
CA GLN A 2 21.04 -4.00 -7.86
C GLN A 2 20.41 -2.87 -8.68
N GLY A 3 19.37 -3.16 -9.48
CA GLY A 3 18.66 -2.13 -10.23
C GLY A 3 17.99 -1.05 -9.36
N MET A 4 17.55 -1.37 -8.14
CA MET A 4 17.02 -0.34 -7.20
C MET A 4 18.16 0.54 -6.68
N LYS A 5 19.31 -0.08 -6.36
CA LYS A 5 20.51 0.60 -5.91
C LYS A 5 21.08 1.54 -6.98
N GLU A 6 21.00 1.17 -8.25
CA GLU A 6 21.44 1.99 -9.38
C GLU A 6 20.60 3.27 -9.55
N ASN A 7 19.30 3.20 -9.31
CA ASN A 7 18.38 4.34 -9.46
C ASN A 7 18.23 5.19 -8.18
N HIS A 8 18.47 4.59 -7.01
CA HIS A 8 18.23 5.19 -5.69
C HIS A 8 19.37 4.92 -4.69
N LEU A 9 20.61 5.22 -5.08
CA LEU A 9 21.83 4.95 -4.29
C LEU A 9 21.73 5.32 -2.79
N PHE A 10 21.07 6.43 -2.46
CA PHE A 10 20.96 6.95 -1.08
C PHE A 10 19.66 6.55 -0.34
N LEU A 11 18.67 6.01 -1.05
CA LEU A 11 17.38 5.58 -0.47
C LEU A 11 17.29 4.06 -0.34
N THR A 12 18.23 3.33 -0.93
CA THR A 12 18.27 1.86 -0.88
C THR A 12 18.94 1.40 0.41
N SER A 13 18.16 0.86 1.34
CA SER A 13 18.55 0.28 2.62
C SER A 13 18.34 -1.24 2.64
N SER A 14 18.70 -1.89 3.75
CA SER A 14 18.38 -3.30 3.99
C SER A 14 16.87 -3.61 3.92
N ARG A 15 16.00 -2.60 4.03
CA ARG A 15 14.54 -2.76 3.91
C ARG A 15 14.10 -2.99 2.46
N ASP A 16 14.92 -2.64 1.47
CA ASP A 16 14.59 -2.81 0.05
C ASP A 16 14.83 -4.25 -0.45
N TYR A 17 15.48 -5.12 0.34
CA TYR A 17 15.51 -6.56 0.07
C TYR A 17 14.12 -7.19 0.12
N VAL A 18 13.27 -6.68 1.02
CA VAL A 18 11.89 -7.15 1.16
C VAL A 18 11.11 -6.81 -0.11
N ILE A 19 11.24 -5.58 -0.60
CA ILE A 19 10.64 -5.16 -1.87
C ILE A 19 11.22 -5.98 -3.03
N ALA A 20 12.54 -6.20 -3.09
CA ALA A 20 13.16 -7.05 -4.11
C ALA A 20 12.61 -8.50 -4.09
N GLY A 21 12.42 -9.06 -2.90
CA GLY A 21 11.84 -10.38 -2.71
C GLY A 21 10.40 -10.44 -3.21
N LEU A 22 9.59 -9.41 -2.89
CA LEU A 22 8.25 -9.26 -3.44
C LEU A 22 8.29 -9.26 -4.97
N MET A 23 9.12 -8.41 -5.59
CA MET A 23 9.25 -8.33 -7.04
C MET A 23 9.61 -9.67 -7.68
N ALA A 24 10.51 -10.43 -7.04
CA ALA A 24 10.92 -11.74 -7.52
C ALA A 24 9.83 -12.82 -7.40
N MET A 25 8.89 -12.68 -6.46
CA MET A 25 7.81 -13.63 -6.25
C MET A 25 6.61 -13.39 -7.19
N THR A 26 6.41 -12.17 -7.64
CA THR A 26 5.17 -11.78 -8.34
C THR A 26 5.34 -11.48 -9.83
N GLU A 27 6.57 -11.32 -10.33
CA GLU A 27 6.83 -10.94 -11.72
C GLU A 27 7.92 -11.77 -12.40
N SER A 28 7.79 -11.92 -13.72
CA SER A 28 8.77 -12.59 -14.58
C SER A 28 9.83 -11.64 -15.17
N ASP A 29 9.51 -10.36 -15.40
CA ASP A 29 10.46 -9.33 -15.84
C ASP A 29 10.62 -8.20 -14.80
N SER A 30 11.63 -8.37 -13.95
CA SER A 30 11.97 -7.40 -12.90
C SER A 30 12.47 -6.05 -13.43
N THR A 31 13.07 -6.01 -14.62
CA THR A 31 13.67 -4.77 -15.17
C THR A 31 12.59 -3.85 -15.72
N TYR A 32 11.68 -4.41 -16.52
CA TYR A 32 10.52 -3.67 -17.02
C TYR A 32 9.68 -3.12 -15.87
N THR A 33 9.39 -3.96 -14.89
CA THR A 33 8.54 -3.60 -13.75
C THR A 33 9.19 -2.51 -12.89
N LEU A 34 10.48 -2.61 -12.63
CA LEU A 34 11.22 -1.58 -11.88
C LEU A 34 11.17 -0.22 -12.60
N ARG A 35 11.35 -0.19 -13.92
CA ARG A 35 11.24 1.04 -14.71
C ARG A 35 9.84 1.65 -14.66
N LYS A 36 8.79 0.82 -14.75
CA LYS A 36 7.39 1.27 -14.62
C LYS A 36 7.12 1.84 -13.21
N ALA A 37 7.60 1.17 -12.17
CA ALA A 37 7.50 1.64 -10.78
C ALA A 37 8.25 2.95 -10.55
N GLU A 38 9.41 3.13 -11.20
CA GLU A 38 10.20 4.35 -11.11
C GLU A 38 9.50 5.54 -11.77
N ASN A 39 8.87 5.32 -12.93
CA ASN A 39 8.09 6.36 -13.60
C ASN A 39 6.96 6.88 -12.69
N TYR A 40 6.21 5.97 -12.06
CA TYR A 40 5.19 6.35 -11.07
C TYR A 40 5.78 7.06 -9.85
N TYR A 41 6.95 6.64 -9.37
CA TYR A 41 7.61 7.29 -8.25
C TYR A 41 7.99 8.73 -8.57
N GLN A 42 8.61 8.96 -9.73
CA GLN A 42 9.03 10.30 -10.17
C GLN A 42 7.84 11.24 -10.38
N SER A 43 6.72 10.74 -10.91
CA SER A 43 5.51 11.54 -11.15
C SER A 43 4.74 11.87 -9.86
N LEU A 44 4.73 10.95 -8.88
CA LEU A 44 3.93 11.09 -7.66
C LEU A 44 4.70 11.72 -6.49
N LYS A 45 6.02 11.55 -6.38
CA LYS A 45 6.80 12.00 -5.20
C LYS A 45 6.71 13.50 -4.88
N LYS A 46 6.39 14.33 -5.88
CA LYS A 46 6.20 15.78 -5.71
C LYS A 46 4.77 16.15 -5.26
N LYS A 47 3.81 15.25 -5.43
CA LYS A 47 2.37 15.47 -5.20
C LYS A 47 1.87 14.81 -3.91
N VAL A 48 2.47 13.67 -3.54
CA VAL A 48 2.10 12.89 -2.36
C VAL A 48 3.33 12.21 -1.79
N SER A 49 3.39 12.11 -0.45
CA SER A 49 4.42 11.32 0.23
C SER A 49 4.21 9.84 -0.11
N ILE A 50 5.11 9.29 -0.93
CA ILE A 50 5.01 7.94 -1.48
C ILE A 50 6.36 7.21 -1.39
N ASN A 51 6.30 5.88 -1.28
CA ASN A 51 7.48 5.02 -1.29
C ASN A 51 7.50 4.14 -2.54
N LEU A 52 8.66 3.53 -2.81
CA LEU A 52 8.88 2.68 -3.98
C LEU A 52 7.98 1.43 -3.98
N LEU A 53 7.64 0.89 -2.80
CA LEU A 53 6.71 -0.23 -2.69
C LEU A 53 5.32 0.14 -3.20
N THR A 54 4.83 1.34 -2.90
CA THR A 54 3.52 1.82 -3.36
C THR A 54 3.47 1.94 -4.87
N THR A 55 4.55 2.45 -5.49
CA THR A 55 4.61 2.62 -6.95
C THR A 55 4.84 1.31 -7.67
N TYR A 56 5.52 0.36 -7.03
CA TYR A 56 5.57 -1.03 -7.46
C TYR A 56 4.18 -1.68 -7.48
N ILE A 57 3.35 -1.46 -6.46
CA ILE A 57 1.97 -1.99 -6.45
C ILE A 57 1.19 -1.50 -7.68
N LEU A 58 1.35 -0.23 -8.06
CA LEU A 58 0.68 0.33 -9.24
C LEU A 58 1.07 -0.34 -10.57
N THR A 59 2.18 -1.08 -10.63
CA THR A 59 2.58 -1.77 -11.85
C THR A 59 1.73 -2.99 -12.17
N PHE A 60 1.06 -3.57 -11.17
CA PHE A 60 0.23 -4.78 -11.30
C PHE A 60 -1.01 -4.59 -12.16
N ASN A 61 -1.47 -3.35 -12.34
CA ASN A 61 -2.52 -3.09 -13.31
C ASN A 61 -1.91 -2.91 -14.71
N GLU A 62 -2.41 -3.70 -15.64
CA GLU A 62 -2.03 -3.65 -17.06
C GLU A 62 -2.86 -2.61 -17.83
N GLU A 63 -3.98 -2.15 -17.26
CA GLU A 63 -4.93 -1.27 -17.93
C GLU A 63 -4.54 0.22 -18.02
N PRO A 64 -5.03 0.96 -19.04
CA PRO A 64 -4.68 2.35 -19.33
C PRO A 64 -5.40 3.38 -18.42
N PHE A 65 -5.92 2.97 -17.26
CA PHE A 65 -6.49 3.91 -16.31
C PHE A 65 -5.41 4.83 -15.75
N ASN A 66 -5.73 6.11 -15.61
CA ASN A 66 -4.84 7.07 -14.96
C ASN A 66 -4.79 6.82 -13.44
N LEU A 67 -4.02 5.79 -13.05
CA LEU A 67 -3.86 5.34 -11.67
C LEU A 67 -3.27 6.42 -10.78
N GLU A 68 -2.42 7.29 -11.32
CA GLU A 68 -1.90 8.44 -10.57
C GLU A 68 -3.03 9.36 -10.13
N ASN A 69 -3.94 9.71 -11.04
CA ASN A 69 -5.09 10.54 -10.72
C ASN A 69 -6.04 9.85 -9.74
N LYS A 70 -6.30 8.54 -9.93
CA LYS A 70 -7.13 7.76 -9.00
C LYS A 70 -6.52 7.74 -7.60
N LEU A 71 -5.22 7.48 -7.48
CA LEU A 71 -4.48 7.49 -6.22
C LEU A 71 -4.58 8.85 -5.51
N LEU A 72 -4.33 9.94 -6.23
CA LEU A 72 -4.39 11.29 -5.66
C LEU A 72 -5.81 11.65 -5.18
N LYS A 73 -6.84 11.28 -5.96
CA LYS A 73 -8.23 11.50 -5.57
C LYS A 73 -8.64 10.68 -4.34
N ILE A 74 -8.28 9.41 -4.28
CA ILE A 74 -8.50 8.56 -3.09
C ILE A 74 -7.80 9.17 -1.87
N ASN A 75 -6.52 9.54 -2.01
CA ASN A 75 -5.75 10.14 -0.93
C ASN A 75 -6.39 11.44 -0.42
N ASN A 76 -6.83 12.32 -1.31
CA ASN A 76 -7.44 13.59 -0.92
C ASN A 76 -8.76 13.38 -0.17
N LYS A 77 -9.65 12.53 -0.70
CA LYS A 77 -10.93 12.22 -0.05
C LYS A 77 -10.78 11.50 1.30
N LEU A 78 -9.79 10.62 1.44
CA LEU A 78 -9.48 10.02 2.74
C LEU A 78 -8.91 11.05 3.73
N ASN A 79 -8.07 11.98 3.27
CA ASN A 79 -7.55 13.05 4.12
C ASN A 79 -8.65 14.00 4.62
N GLU A 80 -9.67 14.29 3.80
CA GLU A 80 -10.87 15.04 4.21
C GLU A 80 -11.62 14.38 5.37
N LYS A 81 -11.48 13.06 5.51
CA LYS A 81 -12.06 12.22 6.58
C LYS A 81 -11.07 11.92 7.72
N ASP A 82 -9.91 12.60 7.75
CA ASP A 82 -8.82 12.38 8.71
C ASP A 82 -8.25 10.93 8.71
N ILE A 83 -8.36 10.25 7.57
CA ILE A 83 -7.73 8.96 7.28
C ILE A 83 -6.48 9.19 6.44
N LYS A 84 -5.31 9.15 7.10
CA LYS A 84 -4.02 9.56 6.50
C LYS A 84 -3.17 8.35 6.14
N LEU A 85 -3.15 7.98 4.86
CA LEU A 85 -2.37 6.84 4.36
C LEU A 85 -0.96 7.22 3.87
N GLN A 86 -0.63 8.50 3.75
CA GLN A 86 0.63 9.00 3.18
C GLN A 86 1.87 8.89 4.09
N LYS A 87 1.77 8.20 5.22
CA LYS A 87 2.88 8.05 6.18
C LYS A 87 3.60 6.73 6.00
N ARG A 88 4.86 6.80 5.57
CA ARG A 88 5.88 5.72 5.52
C ARG A 88 5.31 4.33 5.17
N HIS A 89 4.93 3.52 6.15
CA HIS A 89 4.50 2.12 5.98
C HIS A 89 3.00 1.93 5.71
N VAL A 90 2.21 2.99 5.83
CA VAL A 90 0.78 2.94 5.54
C VAL A 90 0.52 3.13 4.04
N THR A 91 1.44 3.81 3.35
CA THR A 91 1.31 4.21 1.94
C THR A 91 1.09 3.06 0.96
N PRO A 92 1.68 1.86 1.13
CA PRO A 92 1.37 0.70 0.30
C PRO A 92 -0.13 0.34 0.26
N ALA A 93 -0.87 0.57 1.36
CA ALA A 93 -2.31 0.34 1.37
C ALA A 93 -3.06 1.29 0.43
N LEU A 94 -2.60 2.54 0.29
CA LEU A 94 -3.15 3.47 -0.71
C LEU A 94 -2.91 2.97 -2.15
N GLY A 95 -1.75 2.36 -2.40
CA GLY A 95 -1.46 1.69 -3.67
C GLY A 95 -2.47 0.58 -3.97
N LEU A 96 -2.74 -0.29 -3.00
CA LEU A 96 -3.72 -1.37 -3.13
C LEU A 96 -5.14 -0.85 -3.41
N LEU A 97 -5.60 0.16 -2.66
CA LEU A 97 -6.91 0.77 -2.89
C LEU A 97 -7.05 1.35 -4.30
N THR A 98 -5.96 1.85 -4.88
CA THR A 98 -5.94 2.41 -6.24
C THR A 98 -6.22 1.34 -7.29
N LEU A 99 -5.85 0.09 -7.04
CA LEU A 99 -6.03 -1.03 -7.97
C LEU A 99 -7.45 -1.63 -7.94
N ILE A 100 -8.26 -1.32 -6.94
CA ILE A 100 -9.62 -1.85 -6.83
C ILE A 100 -10.45 -1.34 -8.03
N PRO A 101 -11.16 -2.22 -8.77
CA PRO A 101 -11.99 -1.83 -9.91
C PRO A 101 -13.36 -1.26 -9.46
N ALA A 102 -13.35 -0.36 -8.48
CA ALA A 102 -14.55 0.31 -7.96
C ALA A 102 -14.43 1.83 -8.06
N GLU A 103 -15.58 2.49 -7.92
CA GLU A 103 -15.69 3.95 -7.88
C GLU A 103 -14.98 4.53 -6.65
N ILE A 104 -14.38 5.70 -6.82
CA ILE A 104 -13.54 6.32 -5.77
C ILE A 104 -14.36 6.58 -4.51
N ASP A 105 -15.60 7.06 -4.65
CA ASP A 105 -16.47 7.34 -3.50
C ASP A 105 -16.89 6.08 -2.75
N GLU A 106 -17.06 4.96 -3.46
CA GLU A 106 -17.37 3.68 -2.85
C GLU A 106 -16.18 3.17 -2.02
N ILE A 107 -14.97 3.21 -2.60
CA ILE A 107 -13.73 2.83 -1.89
C ILE A 107 -13.57 3.67 -0.63
N VAL A 108 -13.69 4.99 -0.73
CA VAL A 108 -13.52 5.93 0.39
C VAL A 108 -14.55 5.67 1.49
N LYS A 109 -15.83 5.50 1.11
CA LYS A 109 -16.92 5.21 2.04
C LYS A 109 -16.70 3.89 2.77
N ASN A 110 -16.24 2.85 2.07
CA ASN A 110 -15.97 1.54 2.67
C ASN A 110 -14.79 1.61 3.65
N VAL A 111 -13.72 2.36 3.32
CA VAL A 111 -12.57 2.55 4.22
C VAL A 111 -12.98 3.31 5.48
N GLU A 112 -13.75 4.39 5.33
CA GLU A 112 -14.30 5.14 6.47
C GLU A 112 -15.17 4.26 7.35
N TYR A 113 -16.09 3.49 6.75
CA TYR A 113 -16.95 2.57 7.48
C TYR A 113 -16.15 1.56 8.31
N VAL A 114 -15.15 0.90 7.70
CA VAL A 114 -14.30 -0.07 8.41
C VAL A 114 -13.49 0.62 9.51
N TYR A 115 -12.93 1.81 9.24
CA TYR A 115 -12.19 2.59 10.24
C TYR A 115 -13.06 2.91 11.46
N GLU A 116 -14.29 3.38 11.25
CA GLU A 116 -15.24 3.64 12.33
C GLU A 116 -15.63 2.36 13.08
N GLN A 117 -15.85 1.24 12.39
CA GLN A 117 -16.17 -0.03 13.04
C GLN A 117 -15.02 -0.52 13.92
N LEU A 118 -13.77 -0.48 13.43
CA LEU A 118 -12.61 -0.89 14.21
C LEU A 118 -12.48 -0.03 15.48
N ARG A 119 -12.69 1.28 15.39
CA ARG A 119 -12.59 2.20 16.54
C ARG A 119 -13.60 1.94 17.66
N LYS A 120 -14.68 1.19 17.41
CA LYS A 120 -15.64 0.78 18.45
C LYS A 120 -15.04 -0.26 19.41
N TYR A 121 -14.03 -1.01 18.99
CA TYR A 121 -13.36 -1.98 19.85
C TYR A 121 -12.28 -1.30 20.71
N LYS A 122 -12.32 -1.54 22.02
CA LYS A 122 -11.42 -0.90 23.00
C LYS A 122 -9.94 -0.97 22.61
N MET A 123 -9.48 -2.10 22.08
CA MET A 123 -8.09 -2.30 21.66
C MET A 123 -7.66 -1.37 20.51
N PHE A 124 -8.57 -1.08 19.58
CA PHE A 124 -8.37 -0.24 18.39
C PHE A 124 -8.62 1.25 18.67
N ASN A 125 -9.08 1.61 19.87
CA ASN A 125 -9.22 3.00 20.29
C ASN A 125 -7.93 3.55 20.92
N ASN A 126 -6.79 3.37 20.24
CA ASN A 126 -5.46 3.80 20.67
C ASN A 126 -4.92 3.14 21.97
N LEU A 127 -5.58 2.10 22.50
CA LEU A 127 -5.10 1.41 23.69
C LEU A 127 -3.89 0.52 23.40
N LEU A 128 -4.01 -0.33 22.38
CA LEU A 128 -2.94 -1.24 21.94
C LEU A 128 -2.53 -0.97 20.50
N ILE A 129 -3.49 -0.55 19.67
CA ILE A 129 -3.28 -0.33 18.24
C ILE A 129 -3.36 1.17 17.98
N SER A 130 -2.28 1.71 17.42
CA SER A 130 -2.19 3.14 17.11
C SER A 130 -3.16 3.53 15.99
N LYS A 131 -3.59 4.79 15.97
CA LYS A 131 -4.43 5.35 14.89
C LYS A 131 -3.91 5.01 13.48
N ARG A 132 -2.59 5.04 13.28
CA ARG A 132 -1.95 4.76 11.99
C ARG A 132 -2.13 3.30 11.57
N GLU A 133 -2.01 2.37 12.51
CA GLU A 133 -2.27 0.95 12.27
C GLU A 133 -3.74 0.70 11.98
N VAL A 134 -4.66 1.35 12.71
CA VAL A 134 -6.10 1.25 12.40
C VAL A 134 -6.41 1.76 10.99
N GLN A 135 -5.84 2.90 10.58
CA GLN A 135 -5.98 3.45 9.22
C GLN A 135 -5.44 2.46 8.17
N PHE A 136 -4.28 1.86 8.41
CA PHE A 136 -3.70 0.82 7.55
C PHE A 136 -4.62 -0.41 7.46
N TYR A 137 -5.02 -0.99 8.59
CA TYR A 137 -5.88 -2.18 8.61
C TYR A 137 -7.21 -1.93 7.92
N SER A 138 -7.80 -0.74 8.08
CA SER A 138 -9.05 -0.38 7.42
C SER A 138 -8.92 -0.43 5.89
N ALA A 139 -7.84 0.16 5.36
CA ALA A 139 -7.56 0.15 3.93
C ALA A 139 -7.30 -1.27 3.40
N ILE A 140 -6.56 -2.09 4.15
CA ILE A 140 -6.29 -3.47 3.72
C ILE A 140 -7.55 -4.35 3.77
N ILE A 141 -8.37 -4.25 4.82
CA ILE A 141 -9.62 -5.01 4.91
C ILE A 141 -10.51 -4.72 3.72
N VAL A 142 -10.62 -3.44 3.32
CA VAL A 142 -11.37 -3.06 2.12
C VAL A 142 -10.73 -3.67 0.87
N ALA A 143 -9.43 -3.49 0.65
CA ALA A 143 -8.74 -4.07 -0.50
C ALA A 143 -8.92 -5.61 -0.59
N TRP A 144 -8.86 -6.29 0.55
CA TRP A 144 -9.10 -7.72 0.65
C TRP A 144 -10.55 -8.10 0.36
N SER A 145 -11.53 -7.33 0.84
CA SER A 145 -12.95 -7.62 0.61
C SER A 145 -13.33 -7.65 -0.87
N TYR A 146 -12.75 -6.75 -1.68
CA TYR A 146 -12.97 -6.74 -3.13
C TYR A 146 -12.36 -7.96 -3.83
N LEU A 147 -11.30 -8.57 -3.29
CA LEU A 147 -10.74 -9.82 -3.82
C LEU A 147 -11.56 -11.05 -3.49
N VAL A 148 -12.18 -11.06 -2.31
CA VAL A 148 -13.02 -12.17 -1.87
C VAL A 148 -14.35 -12.17 -2.62
N SER A 149 -14.80 -11.02 -3.12
CA SER A 149 -16.01 -10.93 -3.96
C SER A 149 -15.81 -11.33 -5.43
N GLU A 150 -14.58 -11.36 -5.95
CA GLU A 150 -14.27 -11.69 -7.37
C GLU A 150 -13.79 -13.15 -7.58
N VAL A 151 -14.23 -14.08 -6.74
CA VAL A 151 -13.76 -15.47 -6.77
C VAL A 151 -14.31 -16.21 -7.99
N GLU A 152 -13.53 -16.20 -9.09
CA GLU A 152 -13.40 -17.36 -10.01
C GLU A 152 -12.25 -17.29 -11.06
N ASN A 153 -11.25 -16.40 -10.94
CA ASN A 153 -10.15 -16.35 -11.94
C ASN A 153 -8.72 -16.29 -11.35
N SER A 154 -7.74 -16.81 -12.09
CA SER A 154 -6.31 -16.92 -11.75
C SER A 154 -5.61 -15.56 -11.50
N SER A 155 -6.14 -14.46 -12.05
CA SER A 155 -5.70 -13.09 -11.74
C SER A 155 -5.92 -12.72 -10.27
N SER A 156 -6.91 -13.34 -9.61
CA SER A 156 -7.18 -13.11 -8.18
C SER A 156 -6.05 -13.61 -7.28
N ASP A 157 -5.30 -14.65 -7.67
CA ASP A 157 -4.25 -15.24 -6.83
C ASP A 157 -3.00 -14.36 -6.76
N ARG A 158 -2.60 -13.73 -7.89
CA ARG A 158 -1.49 -12.76 -7.89
C ARG A 158 -1.78 -11.57 -6.99
N PHE A 159 -3.01 -11.07 -7.01
CA PHE A 159 -3.41 -9.93 -6.20
C PHE A 159 -3.59 -10.30 -4.72
N LYS A 160 -4.14 -11.48 -4.41
CA LYS A 160 -4.19 -12.02 -3.03
C LYS A 160 -2.79 -12.19 -2.44
N ASN A 161 -1.85 -12.74 -3.23
CA ASN A 161 -0.45 -12.85 -2.83
C ASN A 161 0.18 -11.48 -2.59
N LEU A 162 -0.10 -10.50 -3.45
CA LEU A 162 0.36 -9.12 -3.28
C LEU A 162 -0.16 -8.48 -1.99
N ILE A 163 -1.48 -8.54 -1.72
CA ILE A 163 -2.04 -8.02 -0.45
C ILE A 163 -1.40 -8.71 0.75
N THR A 164 -1.34 -10.04 0.73
CA THR A 164 -0.78 -10.83 1.84
C THR A 164 0.67 -10.43 2.11
N ALA A 165 1.46 -10.28 1.05
CA ALA A 165 2.85 -9.93 1.19
C ALA A 165 3.02 -8.48 1.69
N ILE A 166 2.23 -7.52 1.21
CA ILE A 166 2.21 -6.14 1.72
C ILE A 166 1.80 -6.08 3.19
N LEU A 167 0.80 -6.87 3.59
CA LEU A 167 0.38 -7.01 4.99
C LEU A 167 1.54 -7.44 5.86
N VAL A 168 2.20 -8.56 5.51
CA VAL A 168 3.34 -9.10 6.25
C VAL A 168 4.45 -8.06 6.37
N VAL A 169 4.83 -7.42 5.26
CA VAL A 169 5.90 -6.43 5.23
C VAL A 169 5.56 -5.21 6.09
N SER A 170 4.33 -4.71 6.00
CA SER A 170 3.90 -3.53 6.76
C SER A 170 3.84 -3.84 8.25
N VAL A 171 3.34 -5.02 8.65
CA VAL A 171 3.29 -5.45 10.06
C VAL A 171 4.70 -5.63 10.63
N ILE A 172 5.60 -6.32 9.92
CA ILE A 172 7.01 -6.46 10.36
C ILE A 172 7.65 -5.08 10.52
N THR A 173 7.40 -4.16 9.58
CA THR A 173 8.00 -2.83 9.63
C THR A 173 7.43 -1.98 10.77
N MET A 174 6.14 -2.08 11.05
CA MET A 174 5.50 -1.45 12.22
C MET A 174 6.08 -2.01 13.54
N ALA A 175 6.27 -3.34 13.63
CA ALA A 175 6.87 -3.99 14.80
C ALA A 175 8.34 -3.56 15.03
N MET A 176 9.13 -3.46 13.96
CA MET A 176 10.52 -2.97 14.04
C MET A 176 10.58 -1.52 14.55
N GLU A 177 9.64 -0.66 14.13
CA GLU A 177 9.59 0.74 14.58
C GLU A 177 9.18 0.87 16.04
N TYR A 178 8.21 0.08 16.48
CA TYR A 178 7.81 0.01 17.88
C TYR A 178 9.02 -0.31 18.78
N ASN A 179 9.82 -1.30 18.40
CA ASN A 179 11.03 -1.67 19.14
C ASN A 179 12.09 -0.55 19.12
N SER A 180 12.32 0.11 17.98
CA SER A 180 13.29 1.22 17.91
C SER A 180 12.89 2.47 18.71
N SER A 181 11.60 2.66 18.99
CA SER A 181 11.08 3.81 19.74
C SER A 181 11.21 3.65 21.26
N ASN A 182 11.48 2.43 21.74
CA ASN A 182 11.63 2.11 23.17
C ASN A 182 13.09 2.12 23.65
N TYR A 183 14.04 2.48 22.79
CA TYR A 183 15.48 2.58 23.08
C TYR A 183 16.03 4.02 22.95
N VAL A 184 15.18 5.04 23.10
CA VAL A 184 15.58 6.46 23.19
C VAL A 184 15.08 7.05 24.50
#